data_AF-A0ABD7GP61-F1
#
_entry.id   AF-A0ABD7GP61-F1
#
_cell.length_a   1.000
_cell.length_b   1.000
_cell.length_c   1.000
_cell.angle_alpha   90.00
_cell.angle_beta   90.00
_cell.angle_gamma   90.00
#
_symmetry.space_group_name_H-M   'P 1'
#
loop_
_entity.id
_entity.type
_entity.pdbx_description
1 polymer ?
#
loop_
_entity_poly.entity_id
_entity_poly.type
_entity_poly.pdbx_seq_one_letter_code
_entity_poly.pdbx_strand_id
1 'polypeptide(L)' 'SISVIQLKLQAGRKLTTAETEKINNTLDYIDEVTATDISTAPDITWPEKPA' A
#
# COMPACT_ATOMS: atom_id res chain seq x y z
N SER A 1 0.95 10.74 5.95
CA SER A 1 1.34 10.57 4.53
C SER A 1 2.46 9.55 4.42
N ILE A 2 2.44 8.65 3.43
CA ILE A 2 3.49 7.63 3.23
C ILE A 2 4.89 8.28 3.10
N SER A 3 5.00 9.43 2.44
CA SER A 3 6.26 10.18 2.31
C SER A 3 6.91 10.55 3.66
N VAL A 4 6.10 10.82 4.69
CA VAL A 4 6.61 11.12 6.04
C VAL A 4 7.15 9.85 6.71
N ILE A 5 6.50 8.71 6.48
CA ILE A 5 6.94 7.42 7.00
C ILE A 5 8.25 6.98 6.30
N GLN A 6 8.33 7.19 4.98
CA GLN A 6 9.56 6.98 4.19
C GLN A 6 10.73 7.80 4.74
N LEU A 7 10.49 9.09 5.04
CA LEU A 7 11.49 9.98 5.61
C LEU A 7 11.94 9.52 7.00
N LYS A 8 11.03 9.02 7.84
CA LYS A 8 11.36 8.45 9.16
C LYS A 8 12.24 7.20 9.04
N LEU A 9 11.94 6.32 8.08
CA LEU A 9 12.76 5.13 7.79
C LEU A 9 14.16 5.52 7.31
N GLN A 10 14.26 6.47 6.37
CA GLN A 10 15.55 6.99 5.90
C GLN A 10 16.37 7.65 7.03
N ALA A 11 15.69 8.28 7.99
CA ALA A 11 16.30 8.86 9.18
C ALA A 11 16.60 7.81 10.29
N GLY A 12 16.37 6.51 10.05
CA GLY A 12 16.61 5.44 11.03
C GLY A 12 15.69 5.48 12.26
N ARG A 13 14.56 6.20 12.18
CA ARG A 13 13.57 6.26 13.27
C ARG A 13 12.73 4.99 13.29
N LYS A 14 12.44 4.49 14.50
CA LYS A 14 11.46 3.41 14.68
C LYS A 14 10.06 3.93 14.33
N LEU A 15 9.31 3.14 13.58
CA LEU A 15 7.92 3.44 13.25
C LEU A 15 7.02 3.11 14.44
N THR A 16 5.94 3.88 14.57
CA THR A 16 4.84 3.55 15.48
C THR A 16 3.97 2.44 14.88
N THR A 17 3.20 1.73 15.71
CA THR A 17 2.30 0.65 15.24
C THR A 17 1.36 1.12 14.13
N ALA A 18 0.75 2.29 14.28
CA ALA A 18 -0.15 2.86 13.28
C ALA A 18 0.55 3.20 11.94
N GLU A 19 1.84 3.57 11.98
CA GLU A 19 2.60 3.84 10.77
C GLU A 19 2.99 2.56 10.03
N THR A 20 3.37 1.52 10.76
CA THR A 20 3.65 0.20 10.21
C THR A 20 2.39 -0.39 9.58
N GLU A 21 1.25 -0.30 10.27
CA GLU A 21 -0.05 -0.76 9.75
C GLU A 21 -0.43 -0.03 8.45
N LYS A 22 -0.23 1.29 8.39
CA LYS A 22 -0.49 2.06 7.16
C LYS A 22 0.42 1.66 6.00
N ILE A 23 1.69 1.36 6.26
CA ILE A 23 2.59 0.83 5.21
C ILE A 23 2.14 -0.55 4.76
N ASN A 24 1.86 -1.46 5.69
CA ASN A 24 1.44 -2.82 5.37
C ASN A 24 0.17 -2.82 4.52
N ASN A 25 -0.86 -2.07 4.92
CA ASN A 25 -2.10 -1.95 4.14
C ASN A 25 -1.85 -1.38 2.73
N THR A 26 -0.86 -0.49 2.58
CA THR A 26 -0.49 0.06 1.26
C THR A 26 0.23 -0.98 0.40
N LEU A 27 1.10 -1.81 1.01
CA LEU A 27 1.78 -2.90 0.32
C LEU A 27 0.80 -4.00 -0.10
N ASP A 28 -0.11 -4.38 0.79
CA ASP A 28 -1.16 -5.38 0.50
C ASP A 28 -2.03 -4.92 -0.68
N TYR A 29 -2.40 -3.63 -0.72
CA TYR A 29 -3.12 -3.06 -1.86
C TYR A 29 -2.32 -3.14 -3.18
N ILE A 30 -1.01 -2.90 -3.15
CA ILE A 30 -0.15 -3.01 -4.34
C ILE A 30 -0.12 -4.45 -4.84
N ASP A 31 -0.02 -5.42 -3.93
CA ASP A 31 -0.02 -6.83 -4.27
C ASP A 31 -1.36 -7.25 -4.89
N GLU A 32 -2.49 -6.81 -4.32
CA GLU A 32 -3.83 -7.07 -4.88
C GLU A 32 -4.01 -6.45 -6.28
N VAL A 33 -3.57 -5.20 -6.47
CA VAL A 33 -3.63 -4.53 -7.79
C VAL A 33 -2.77 -5.29 -8.81
N THR A 34 -1.59 -5.74 -8.41
CA THR A 34 -0.66 -6.46 -9.30
C THR A 34 -1.17 -7.85 -9.64
N ALA A 35 -1.88 -8.51 -8.72
CA ALA A 35 -2.51 -9.81 -8.94
C ALA A 35 -3.82 -9.72 -9.75
N THR A 36 -4.36 -8.52 -9.96
CA THR A 36 -5.60 -8.32 -10.71
C THR A 36 -5.41 -8.72 -12.17
N ASP A 37 -6.21 -9.68 -12.64
CA ASP A 37 -6.20 -10.12 -14.04
C ASP A 37 -6.82 -9.03 -14.93
N ILE A 38 -5.98 -8.43 -15.78
CA ILE A 38 -6.38 -7.38 -16.72
C ILE A 38 -6.81 -7.93 -18.09
N SER A 39 -6.73 -9.25 -18.30
CA SER A 39 -7.06 -9.88 -19.58
C SER A 39 -8.56 -9.88 -19.87
N THR A 40 -9.40 -9.72 -18.84
CA THR A 40 -10.87 -9.65 -18.94
C THR A 40 -11.40 -8.24 -19.17
N ALA A 41 -10.54 -7.29 -19.56
CA ALA A 41 -10.94 -5.93 -19.89
C ALA A 41 -12.08 -5.91 -20.94
N PRO A 42 -13.11 -5.06 -20.77
CA PRO A 42 -13.16 -3.89 -19.88
C PRO A 42 -13.71 -4.14 -18.46
N ASP A 43 -14.25 -5.33 -18.15
CA ASP A 43 -14.86 -5.64 -16.85
C ASP A 43 -13.82 -6.11 -15.83
N ILE A 44 -12.99 -5.17 -15.35
CA ILE A 44 -11.99 -5.42 -14.31
C ILE A 44 -12.53 -4.95 -12.96
N THR A 45 -12.53 -5.84 -11.97
CA THR A 45 -12.81 -5.50 -10.58
C THR A 45 -11.52 -5.04 -9.91
N TRP A 46 -11.39 -3.74 -9.70
CA TRP A 46 -10.23 -3.19 -8.99
C TRP A 46 -10.37 -3.38 -7.47
N PRO A 47 -9.27 -3.67 -6.77
CA PRO A 47 -9.26 -3.70 -5.30
C PRO A 47 -9.50 -2.30 -4.72
N GLU A 48 -9.97 -2.27 -3.47
CA GLU A 48 -10.34 -1.05 -2.76
C GLU A 48 -9.11 -0.35 -2.18
N LYS A 49 -9.03 0.98 -2.33
CA LYS A 49 -7.90 1.75 -1.80
C LYS A 49 -7.96 1.83 -0.28
N PRO A 50 -6.85 1.57 0.42
CA PRO A 50 -6.78 1.74 1.87
C PRO A 50 -6.90 3.24 2.25
N ALA A 51 -7.45 3.50 3.44
CA ALA A 51 -7.68 4.84 4.01
C ALA A 51 -6.42 5.57 4.55
#